data_AF-A0A7V0ZPW1-F1
#
_entry.id   AF-A0A7V0ZPW1-F1
#
_cell.length_a   1.000
_cell.length_b   1.000
_cell.length_c   1.000
_cell.angle_alpha   90.00
_cell.angle_beta   90.00
_cell.angle_gamma   90.00
#
_symmetry.space_group_name_H-M   'P 1'
#
loop_
_entity.id
_entity.type
_entity.pdbx_description
1 polymer ?
#
loop_
_entity_poly.entity_id
_entity_poly.type
_entity_poly.pdbx_seq_one_letter_code
_entity_poly.pdbx_strand_id
1 'polypeptide(L)'
;MSRDTKSGKIFTVKMLALFAVILFGMTFATDWFITSTENQDFKDRYEEIEPGMPESMVVSLLGTPNNRSSEFYLGQKKEFEEAYRRAGESGATNYLIWELGTDEVYTVGFNEEGKVVIVEAGGR
;
A
#
# COMPACT_ATOMS: atom_id res chain seq x y z
N MET A 1 -11.36 58.29 22.65
CA MET A 1 -11.09 57.44 21.46
C MET A 1 -10.06 56.38 21.83
N SER A 2 -10.44 55.10 21.89
CA SER A 2 -9.54 53.94 21.74
C SER A 2 -10.33 52.65 22.04
N ARG A 3 -11.11 52.15 21.07
CA ARG A 3 -11.70 50.81 21.12
C ARG A 3 -11.51 50.00 19.84
N ASP A 4 -10.97 50.59 18.77
CA ASP A 4 -11.01 49.95 17.45
C ASP A 4 -9.79 49.07 17.11
N THR A 5 -8.67 49.18 17.85
CA THR A 5 -7.42 48.49 17.50
C THR A 5 -7.33 47.04 17.98
N LYS A 6 -8.12 46.62 19.00
CA LYS A 6 -8.15 45.22 19.45
C LYS A 6 -9.02 44.32 18.56
N SER A 7 -10.10 44.87 17.99
CA SER A 7 -11.05 44.11 17.18
C SER A 7 -10.46 43.66 15.84
N GLY A 8 -9.74 44.55 15.15
CA GLY A 8 -9.08 44.24 13.87
C GLY A 8 -8.05 43.12 13.98
N LYS A 9 -7.16 43.15 14.98
CA LYS A 9 -6.13 42.11 15.19
C LYS A 9 -6.71 40.72 15.47
N ILE A 10 -7.79 40.63 16.24
CA ILE A 10 -8.45 39.35 16.54
C ILE A 10 -9.11 38.77 15.28
N PHE A 11 -9.67 39.62 14.43
CA PHE A 11 -10.25 39.20 13.15
C PHE A 11 -9.18 38.69 12.18
N THR A 12 -8.03 39.36 12.09
CA THR A 12 -6.91 38.92 11.23
C THR A 12 -6.30 37.60 11.71
N VAL A 13 -6.13 37.41 13.02
CA VAL A 13 -5.60 36.16 13.59
C VAL A 13 -6.57 34.98 13.38
N LYS A 14 -7.88 35.19 13.52
CA LYS A 14 -8.88 34.15 13.22
C LYS A 14 -8.92 33.77 11.74
N MET A 15 -8.80 34.74 10.84
CA MET A 15 -8.69 34.48 9.39
C MET A 15 -7.41 33.72 9.04
N LEU A 16 -6.27 34.09 9.63
CA LEU A 16 -5.00 33.37 9.46
C LEU A 16 -5.08 31.93 10.00
N ALA A 17 -5.69 31.72 11.16
CA ALA A 17 -5.90 30.39 11.73
C ALA A 17 -6.84 29.54 10.84
N LEU A 18 -7.93 30.12 10.34
CA LEU A 18 -8.84 29.43 9.42
C LEU A 18 -8.13 29.07 8.10
N PHE A 19 -7.33 29.99 7.57
CA PHE A 19 -6.55 29.75 6.35
C PHE A 19 -5.50 28.65 6.55
N ALA A 20 -4.83 28.63 7.71
CA ALA A 20 -3.89 27.57 8.06
C ALA A 20 -4.59 26.20 8.19
N VAL A 21 -5.78 26.14 8.78
CA VAL A 21 -6.58 24.90 8.86
C VAL A 21 -7.02 24.43 7.48
N ILE A 22 -7.44 25.33 6.60
CA ILE A 22 -7.83 25.00 5.22
C ILE A 22 -6.63 24.49 4.42
N LEU A 23 -5.47 25.15 4.52
CA LEU A 23 -4.23 24.70 3.86
C LEU A 23 -3.78 23.34 4.37
N PHE A 24 -3.80 23.12 5.69
CA PHE A 24 -3.42 21.84 6.29
C PHE A 24 -4.41 20.72 5.92
N GLY A 25 -5.71 21.03 5.88
CA GLY A 25 -6.75 20.11 5.41
C GLY A 25 -6.58 19.74 3.94
N MET A 26 -6.21 20.70 3.09
CA MET A 26 -5.91 20.43 1.68
C MET A 26 -4.69 19.54 1.51
N THR A 27 -3.59 19.78 2.25
CA THR A 27 -2.39 18.91 2.15
C THR A 27 -2.69 17.48 2.57
N PHE A 28 -3.49 17.31 3.64
CA PHE A 28 -3.89 15.98 4.11
C PHE A 28 -4.81 15.27 3.11
N ALA A 29 -5.76 16.01 2.52
CA ALA A 29 -6.66 15.47 1.50
C ALA A 29 -5.92 15.08 0.21
N THR A 30 -4.93 15.88 -0.23
CA THR A 30 -4.12 15.54 -1.40
C THR A 30 -3.23 14.32 -1.15
N ASP A 31 -2.62 14.21 0.04
CA ASP A 31 -1.77 13.08 0.40
C ASP A 31 -2.57 11.76 0.46
N TRP A 32 -3.77 11.82 1.06
CA TRP A 32 -4.70 10.70 1.05
C TRP A 32 -5.10 10.31 -0.38
N PHE A 33 -5.50 11.28 -1.22
CA PHE A 33 -5.96 11.00 -2.57
C PHE A 33 -4.86 10.38 -3.45
N ILE A 34 -3.62 10.87 -3.32
CA ILE A 34 -2.46 10.31 -4.03
C ILE A 34 -2.21 8.87 -3.58
N THR A 35 -2.14 8.63 -2.27
CA THR A 35 -1.92 7.28 -1.71
C THR A 35 -3.02 6.30 -2.14
N SER A 36 -4.28 6.75 -2.16
CA SER A 36 -5.41 5.93 -2.63
C SER A 36 -5.32 5.59 -4.11
N THR A 37 -4.81 6.50 -4.94
CA THR A 37 -4.65 6.28 -6.38
C THR A 37 -3.49 5.32 -6.66
N GLU A 38 -2.34 5.53 -6.01
CA GLU A 38 -1.17 4.65 -6.14
C GLU A 38 -1.46 3.22 -5.68
N ASN A 39 -2.25 3.05 -4.61
CA ASN A 39 -2.68 1.74 -4.15
C ASN A 39 -3.61 1.06 -5.17
N GLN A 40 -4.49 1.81 -5.84
CA GLN A 40 -5.36 1.24 -6.88
C GLN A 40 -4.55 0.84 -8.11
N ASP A 41 -3.63 1.70 -8.57
CA ASP A 41 -2.74 1.39 -9.70
C ASP A 41 -1.83 0.19 -9.41
N PHE A 42 -1.44 -0.02 -8.15
CA PHE A 42 -0.73 -1.23 -7.75
C PHE A 42 -1.63 -2.46 -7.85
N LYS A 43 -2.86 -2.40 -7.34
CA LYS A 43 -3.81 -3.53 -7.37
C LYS A 43 -4.12 -3.96 -8.79
N ASP A 44 -4.38 -3.01 -9.68
CA ASP A 44 -4.67 -3.30 -11.08
C ASP A 44 -3.49 -4.03 -11.75
N ARG A 45 -2.25 -3.57 -11.53
CA ARG A 45 -1.03 -4.26 -12.03
C ARG A 45 -0.77 -5.60 -11.36
N TYR A 46 -1.22 -5.78 -10.12
CA TYR A 46 -1.09 -7.05 -9.40
C TYR A 46 -1.99 -8.13 -10.02
N GLU A 47 -3.18 -7.77 -10.46
CA GLU A 47 -4.11 -8.67 -11.15
C GLU A 47 -3.59 -9.15 -12.52
N GLU A 48 -2.63 -8.43 -13.13
CA GLU A 48 -1.98 -8.82 -14.38
C GLU A 48 -0.95 -9.96 -14.22
N ILE A 49 -0.65 -10.40 -12.99
CA ILE A 49 0.37 -11.43 -12.75
C ILE A 49 -0.19 -12.81 -13.02
N GLU A 50 0.42 -13.50 -13.99
CA GLU A 50 0.06 -14.85 -14.38
C GLU A 50 1.11 -15.90 -13.93
N PRO A 51 0.68 -17.14 -13.65
CA PRO A 51 1.61 -18.27 -13.47
C PRO A 51 2.57 -18.41 -14.65
N GLY A 52 3.85 -18.69 -14.36
CA GLY A 52 4.90 -18.80 -15.38
C GLY A 52 5.60 -17.49 -15.73
N MET A 53 5.10 -16.35 -15.25
CA MET A 53 5.78 -15.06 -15.41
C MET A 53 7.15 -15.09 -14.69
N PRO A 54 8.24 -14.55 -15.28
CA PRO A 54 9.53 -14.49 -14.60
C PRO A 54 9.53 -13.42 -13.50
N GLU A 55 10.29 -13.66 -12.44
CA GLU A 55 10.42 -12.73 -11.30
C GLU A 55 10.80 -11.30 -11.73
N SER A 56 11.69 -11.14 -12.70
CA SER A 56 12.09 -9.82 -13.20
C SER A 56 10.94 -9.02 -13.82
N MET A 57 9.97 -9.70 -14.44
CA MET A 57 8.80 -9.05 -15.01
C MET A 57 7.82 -8.64 -13.92
N VAL A 58 7.62 -9.46 -12.89
CA VAL A 58 6.82 -9.10 -11.71
C VAL A 58 7.40 -7.86 -11.01
N VAL A 59 8.71 -7.82 -10.78
CA VAL A 59 9.38 -6.66 -10.19
C VAL A 59 9.30 -5.43 -11.10
N SER A 60 9.36 -5.60 -12.42
CA SER A 60 9.18 -4.51 -13.36
C SER A 60 7.74 -3.97 -13.36
N LEU A 61 6.75 -4.81 -13.10
CA LEU A 61 5.33 -4.43 -13.05
C LEU A 61 5.00 -3.74 -11.72
N LEU A 62 5.37 -4.35 -10.59
CA LEU A 62 4.96 -3.90 -9.25
C LEU A 62 5.95 -2.95 -8.56
N GLY A 63 7.19 -2.89 -9.04
CA GLY A 63 8.28 -2.22 -8.37
C GLY A 63 8.98 -3.08 -7.32
N THR A 64 9.84 -2.45 -6.52
CA THR A 64 10.64 -3.15 -5.52
C THR A 64 9.76 -3.68 -4.38
N PRO A 65 9.87 -4.98 -4.02
CA PRO A 65 9.13 -5.54 -2.89
C PRO A 65 9.64 -5.00 -1.56
N ASN A 66 8.75 -4.93 -0.57
CA ASN A 66 9.10 -4.60 0.81
C ASN A 66 9.98 -5.70 1.42
N ASN A 67 9.74 -6.97 1.07
CA ASN A 67 10.49 -8.10 1.59
C ASN A 67 10.65 -9.25 0.58
N ARG A 68 11.72 -10.03 0.76
CA ARG A 68 11.95 -11.32 0.10
C ARG A 68 12.11 -12.39 1.17
N SER A 69 11.35 -13.47 1.05
CA SER A 69 11.31 -14.53 2.06
C SER A 69 11.33 -15.92 1.43
N SER A 70 11.86 -16.91 2.14
CA SER A 70 11.64 -18.33 1.81
C SER A 70 10.30 -18.86 2.35
N GLU A 71 9.61 -18.08 3.17
CA GLU A 71 8.34 -18.42 3.79
C GLU A 71 7.21 -17.51 3.31
N PHE A 72 6.04 -18.10 3.08
CA PHE A 72 4.82 -17.38 2.70
C PHE A 72 4.28 -16.53 3.85
N TYR A 73 3.84 -15.31 3.55
CA TYR A 73 3.31 -14.37 4.54
C TYR A 73 2.20 -13.49 3.98
N LEU A 74 1.13 -13.29 4.75
CA LEU A 74 0.02 -12.35 4.47
C LEU A 74 -0.35 -11.52 5.72
N GLY A 75 0.63 -11.13 6.54
CA GLY A 75 0.34 -10.41 7.80
C GLY A 75 -0.01 -11.34 8.96
N GLN A 76 -0.93 -12.29 8.73
CA GLN A 76 -1.37 -13.28 9.71
C GLN A 76 -1.81 -14.58 9.03
N LYS A 77 -1.77 -15.69 9.78
CA LYS A 77 -2.27 -16.99 9.30
C LYS A 77 -3.77 -17.19 9.52
N LYS A 78 -4.29 -16.66 10.64
CA LYS A 78 -5.71 -16.74 10.96
C LYS A 78 -6.50 -15.98 9.90
N GLU A 79 -7.61 -16.55 9.43
CA GLU A 79 -8.46 -16.03 8.32
C GLU A 79 -7.88 -16.23 6.91
N PHE A 80 -6.63 -16.67 6.79
CA PHE A 80 -5.95 -16.95 5.52
C PHE A 80 -5.43 -18.39 5.43
N GLU A 81 -5.97 -19.32 6.22
CA GLU A 81 -5.47 -20.69 6.33
C GLU A 81 -5.43 -21.41 4.98
N GLU A 82 -6.42 -21.18 4.12
CA GLU A 82 -6.47 -21.74 2.77
C GLU A 82 -5.38 -21.18 1.86
N ALA A 83 -5.04 -19.89 1.96
CA ALA A 83 -3.93 -19.30 1.21
C ALA A 83 -2.59 -19.89 1.66
N TYR A 84 -2.39 -20.05 2.97
CA TYR A 84 -1.21 -20.74 3.52
C TYR A 84 -1.12 -22.20 3.07
N ARG A 85 -2.26 -22.90 2.98
CA ARG A 85 -2.31 -24.28 2.48
C ARG A 85 -1.91 -24.33 1.00
N ARG A 86 -2.50 -23.47 0.15
CA ARG A 86 -2.14 -23.38 -1.28
C ARG A 86 -0.67 -23.01 -1.48
N ALA A 87 -0.14 -22.07 -0.70
CA ALA A 87 1.28 -21.73 -0.70
C ALA A 87 2.17 -22.93 -0.41
N GLY A 88 1.84 -23.72 0.62
CA GLY A 88 2.56 -24.96 0.94
C GLY A 88 2.50 -26.03 -0.14
N GLU A 89 1.44 -26.04 -0.96
CA GLU A 89 1.24 -27.00 -2.05
C GLU A 89 1.77 -26.49 -3.42
N SER A 90 2.11 -25.21 -3.53
CA SER A 90 2.41 -24.53 -4.80
C SER A 90 3.78 -24.88 -5.41
N GLY A 91 4.71 -25.41 -4.61
CA GLY A 91 6.10 -25.59 -5.03
C GLY A 91 6.92 -24.28 -5.07
N ALA A 92 6.42 -23.19 -4.50
CA ALA A 92 7.19 -21.96 -4.35
C ALA A 92 8.34 -22.15 -3.33
N THR A 93 9.54 -21.74 -3.74
CA THR A 93 10.77 -21.75 -2.94
C THR A 93 11.16 -20.38 -2.43
N ASN A 94 10.66 -19.31 -3.05
CA ASN A 94 10.84 -17.94 -2.60
C ASN A 94 9.60 -17.09 -2.86
N TYR A 95 9.45 -16.04 -2.08
CA TYR A 95 8.32 -15.14 -2.10
C TYR A 95 8.79 -13.69 -2.14
N LEU A 96 8.12 -12.88 -2.94
CA LEU A 96 8.21 -11.43 -2.91
C LEU A 96 6.94 -10.87 -2.27
N ILE A 97 7.12 -9.93 -1.34
CA ILE A 97 6.06 -9.43 -0.47
C ILE A 97 6.01 -7.91 -0.60
N TRP A 98 4.81 -7.39 -0.85
CA TRP A 98 4.51 -5.97 -0.81
C TRP A 98 3.50 -5.69 0.30
N GLU A 99 3.74 -4.60 1.03
CA GLU A 99 2.87 -4.09 2.07
C GLU A 99 2.33 -2.75 1.59
N LEU A 100 1.02 -2.68 1.35
CA LEU A 100 0.32 -1.47 0.94
C LEU A 100 -0.53 -0.95 2.09
N GLY A 101 -0.36 0.33 2.40
CA GLY A 101 -1.07 0.95 3.52
C GLY A 101 -0.72 0.30 4.86
N THR A 102 -1.72 0.13 5.72
CA THR A 102 -1.55 -0.34 7.10
C THR A 102 -1.77 -1.84 7.29
N ASP A 103 -2.40 -2.48 6.32
CA ASP A 103 -3.11 -3.73 6.54
C ASP A 103 -3.22 -4.63 5.31
N GLU A 104 -2.77 -4.19 4.13
CA GLU A 104 -2.82 -5.03 2.92
C GLU A 104 -1.44 -5.60 2.60
N VAL A 105 -1.37 -6.92 2.47
CA VAL A 105 -0.16 -7.67 2.11
C VAL A 105 -0.41 -8.45 0.83
N TYR A 106 0.48 -8.26 -0.13
CA TYR A 106 0.46 -8.91 -1.44
C TYR A 106 1.70 -9.79 -1.57
N THR A 107 1.51 -11.05 -1.94
CA THR A 107 2.59 -12.03 -1.99
C THR A 107 2.57 -12.84 -3.28
N VAL A 108 3.71 -12.84 -3.96
CA VAL A 108 3.95 -13.64 -5.17
C VAL A 108 5.03 -14.68 -4.87
N GLY A 109 4.71 -15.96 -5.09
CA GLY A 109 5.61 -17.09 -4.90
C GLY A 109 6.20 -17.60 -6.21
N PHE A 110 7.49 -17.92 -6.18
CA PHE A 110 8.29 -18.38 -7.32
C PHE A 110 8.89 -19.75 -7.06
N ASN A 111 8.96 -20.59 -8.09
CA ASN A 111 9.67 -21.87 -8.04
C ASN A 111 11.19 -21.70 -8.27
N GLU A 112 11.94 -22.80 -8.26
CA GLU A 112 13.40 -22.81 -8.48
C GLU A 112 13.83 -22.25 -9.86
N GLU A 113 12.94 -22.28 -10.86
CA GLU A 113 13.18 -21.70 -12.19
C GLU A 113 12.95 -20.17 -12.22
N GLY A 114 12.57 -19.57 -11.09
CA GLY A 114 12.26 -18.14 -10.98
C GLY A 114 10.93 -17.77 -11.66
N LYS A 115 9.99 -18.70 -11.73
CA LYS A 115 8.66 -18.53 -12.35
C LYS A 115 7.56 -18.47 -11.30
N VAL A 116 6.59 -17.58 -11.52
CA VAL A 116 5.40 -17.46 -10.66
C VAL A 116 4.65 -18.79 -10.62
N VAL A 117 4.36 -19.27 -9.41
CA VAL A 117 3.53 -20.47 -9.18
C VAL A 117 2.35 -20.19 -8.26
N ILE A 118 2.38 -19.10 -7.50
CA ILE A 118 1.26 -18.67 -6.66
C ILE A 118 1.24 -17.16 -6.49
N VAL A 119 0.04 -16.62 -6.41
CA VAL A 119 -0.24 -15.19 -6.18
C VAL A 119 -1.35 -15.15 -5.13
N GLU A 120 -1.11 -14.45 -4.02
CA GLU A 120 -2.09 -14.33 -2.93
C GLU A 120 -2.06 -12.91 -2.37
N ALA A 121 -3.20 -12.45 -1.89
CA ALA A 121 -3.31 -11.18 -1.19
C ALA A 121 -4.15 -11.37 0.06
N GLY A 122 -3.81 -10.63 1.10
CA GLY A 122 -4.53 -10.69 2.38
C GLY A 122 -4.43 -9.36 3.10
N GLY A 123 -5.53 -8.96 3.71
CA GLY A 123 -5.58 -7.81 4.60
C GLY A 123 -6.66 -7.95 5.66
N ARG A 124 -6.66 -7.04 6.63
CA ARG A 124 -7.65 -7.06 7.73
C ARG A 124 -8.97 -6.40 7.38
#